data_AF-A0A7C4J8A2-F1
#
_entry.id   AF-A0A7C4J8A2-F1
#
_cell.length_a   1.000
_cell.length_b   1.000
_cell.length_c   1.000
_cell.angle_alpha   90.00
_cell.angle_beta   90.00
_cell.angle_gamma   90.00
#
_symmetry.space_group_name_H-M   'P 1'
#
loop_
_entity.id
_entity.type
_entity.pdbx_description
1 polymer ?
#
loop_
_entity_poly.entity_id
_entity_poly.type
_entity_poly.pdbx_seq_one_letter_code
_entity_poly.pdbx_strand_id
1 'polypeptide(L)'
;MERSSIMSGAILAAIGFVLLAGAFQNAGRVLATTGATAYFFGGVLIVAAEALMLTLGYEKVIGLVNIYVVMAFLAQVAIGGAVVQSGSLAASIGWIMILWNSAWLIVLSLFSRRDMYYPVLHYVMPLVIGIALLL
;
A
#
# COMPACT_ATOMS: atom_id res chain seq x y z
N MET A 1 -11.83 0.81 -18.54
CA MET A 1 -12.42 0.66 -17.19
C MET A 1 -11.39 0.22 -16.16
N GLU A 2 -10.48 -0.69 -16.49
CA GLU A 2 -9.44 -1.21 -15.57
C GLU A 2 -8.54 -0.12 -14.94
N ARG A 3 -8.01 0.81 -15.75
CA ARG A 3 -7.04 1.83 -15.30
C ARG A 3 -7.63 2.89 -14.36
N SER A 4 -8.88 3.31 -14.58
CA SER A 4 -9.54 4.26 -13.65
C SER A 4 -9.85 3.59 -12.31
N SER A 5 -10.15 2.29 -12.31
CA SER A 5 -10.35 1.51 -11.09
C SER A 5 -9.05 1.46 -10.26
N ILE A 6 -7.91 1.19 -10.91
CA ILE A 6 -6.59 1.21 -10.27
C ILE A 6 -6.29 2.58 -9.64
N MET A 7 -6.45 3.67 -10.39
CA MET A 7 -6.19 5.02 -9.87
C MET A 7 -7.13 5.37 -8.70
N SER A 8 -8.42 5.05 -8.82
CA SER A 8 -9.40 5.30 -7.74
C SER A 8 -9.11 4.46 -6.50
N GLY A 9 -8.70 3.20 -6.66
CA GLY A 9 -8.35 2.31 -5.56
C GLY A 9 -7.16 2.82 -4.76
N ALA A 10 -6.10 3.28 -5.45
CA ALA A 10 -4.93 3.84 -4.79
C ALA A 10 -5.27 5.10 -3.99
N ILE A 11 -6.12 5.97 -4.55
CA ILE A 11 -6.56 7.20 -3.85
C ILE A 11 -7.41 6.86 -2.62
N LEU A 12 -8.39 5.95 -2.77
CA LEU A 12 -9.26 5.53 -1.67
C LEU A 12 -8.47 4.85 -0.54
N ALA A 13 -7.52 3.98 -0.89
CA ALA A 13 -6.65 3.34 0.09
C ALA A 13 -5.75 4.37 0.80
N ALA A 14 -5.20 5.35 0.08
CA ALA A 14 -4.44 6.44 0.69
C ALA A 14 -5.28 7.23 1.70
N ILE A 15 -6.51 7.61 1.33
CA ILE A 15 -7.44 8.31 2.23
C ILE A 15 -7.75 7.45 3.45
N GLY A 16 -8.07 6.16 3.24
CA GLY A 16 -8.34 5.22 4.33
C GLY A 16 -7.17 5.11 5.32
N PHE A 17 -5.94 5.03 4.81
CA PHE A 17 -4.75 4.99 5.67
C PHE A 17 -4.47 6.31 6.39
N VAL A 18 -4.74 7.46 5.78
CA VAL A 18 -4.64 8.76 6.47
C VAL A 18 -5.66 8.85 7.61
N LEU A 19 -6.90 8.43 7.37
CA LEU A 19 -7.94 8.39 8.41
C LEU A 19 -7.56 7.42 9.54
N LEU A 20 -7.09 6.23 9.19
CA LEU A 20 -6.63 5.23 10.14
C LEU A 20 -5.43 5.74 10.97
N ALA A 21 -4.48 6.41 10.34
CA ALA A 21 -3.34 7.02 11.03
C ALA A 21 -3.78 8.06 12.07
N GLY A 22 -4.84 8.82 11.77
CA GLY A 22 -5.46 9.76 12.70
C GLY A 22 -6.13 9.11 13.92
N ALA A 23 -6.53 7.83 13.83
CA ALA A 23 -7.18 7.11 14.91
C ALA A 23 -6.20 6.61 15.99
N PHE A 24 -4.92 6.40 15.67
CA PHE A 24 -3.94 5.88 16.62
C PHE A 24 -3.48 6.95 17.63
N GLN A 25 -3.67 6.68 18.93
CA GLN A 25 -3.24 7.55 20.03
C GLN A 25 -1.92 7.06 20.63
N ASN A 26 -0.87 7.87 20.53
CA ASN A 26 0.51 7.65 21.02
C ASN A 26 1.24 6.42 20.44
N ALA A 27 0.85 5.20 20.81
CA ALA A 27 1.47 3.98 20.33
C ALA A 27 1.05 3.68 18.88
N GLY A 28 2.02 3.39 18.00
CA GLY A 28 1.76 3.13 16.58
C GLY A 28 1.56 4.38 15.71
N ARG A 29 1.31 5.57 16.28
CA ARG A 29 1.03 6.80 15.52
C ARG A 29 2.13 7.18 14.54
N VAL A 30 3.40 7.07 14.95
CA VAL A 30 4.54 7.41 14.09
C VAL A 30 4.61 6.46 12.91
N LEU A 31 4.48 5.15 13.15
CA LEU A 31 4.47 4.14 12.10
C LEU A 31 3.26 4.29 11.15
N ALA A 32 2.07 4.56 11.69
CA ALA A 32 0.87 4.76 10.89
C ALA A 32 0.96 6.01 10.02
N THR A 33 1.43 7.13 10.58
CA THR A 33 1.66 8.38 9.83
C THR A 33 2.69 8.17 8.72
N THR A 34 3.79 7.47 9.04
CA THR A 34 4.85 7.16 8.07
C THR A 34 4.32 6.28 6.94
N GLY A 35 3.57 5.23 7.28
CA GLY A 35 2.94 4.35 6.30
C GLY A 35 1.93 5.07 5.42
N ALA A 36 1.03 5.86 6.01
CA ALA A 36 0.04 6.64 5.27
C ALA A 36 0.71 7.63 4.31
N THR A 37 1.77 8.32 4.76
CA THR A 37 2.54 9.26 3.93
C THR A 37 3.22 8.53 2.76
N ALA A 38 3.89 7.40 3.04
CA ALA A 38 4.52 6.59 1.99
C ALA A 38 3.49 6.07 0.97
N TYR A 39 2.32 5.62 1.43
CA TYR A 39 1.26 5.17 0.55
C TYR A 39 0.69 6.29 -0.31
N PHE A 40 0.52 7.50 0.25
CA PHE A 40 0.08 8.67 -0.49
C PHE A 40 1.04 9.04 -1.62
N PHE A 41 2.35 9.12 -1.34
CA PHE A 41 3.34 9.37 -2.38
C PHE A 41 3.39 8.25 -3.43
N GLY A 42 3.25 6.99 -3.00
CA GLY A 42 3.07 5.88 -3.92
C GLY A 42 1.85 6.08 -4.82
N GLY A 43 0.71 6.46 -4.26
CA GLY A 43 -0.53 6.79 -4.98
C GLY A 43 -0.32 7.88 -6.05
N VAL A 44 0.43 8.94 -5.71
CA VAL A 44 0.79 9.99 -6.68
C VAL A 44 1.66 9.42 -7.80
N LEU A 45 2.64 8.56 -7.49
CA LEU A 45 3.51 7.94 -8.49
C LEU A 45 2.75 7.03 -9.46
N ILE A 46 1.80 6.22 -8.97
CA ILE A 46 1.02 5.35 -9.87
C ILE A 46 0.07 6.17 -10.74
N VAL A 47 -0.55 7.23 -10.23
CA VAL A 47 -1.38 8.15 -11.04
C VAL A 47 -0.53 8.82 -12.11
N ALA A 48 0.67 9.29 -11.75
CA ALA A 48 1.62 9.88 -12.71
C ALA A 48 2.08 8.86 -13.75
N ALA A 49 2.40 7.63 -13.35
CA ALA A 49 2.79 6.56 -14.26
C ALA A 49 1.67 6.22 -15.24
N GLU A 50 0.42 6.13 -14.77
CA GLU A 50 -0.75 5.86 -15.60
C GLU A 50 -1.00 6.99 -16.61
N ALA A 51 -0.82 8.25 -16.20
CA ALA A 51 -0.92 9.40 -17.10
C ALA A 51 0.20 9.41 -18.16
N LEU A 52 1.45 9.21 -17.74
CA LEU A 52 2.62 9.19 -18.63
C LEU A 52 2.59 8.02 -19.61
N MET A 53 2.04 6.88 -19.20
CA MET A 53 1.90 5.70 -20.05
C MET A 53 1.05 5.95 -21.30
N LEU A 54 0.08 6.89 -21.24
CA LEU A 54 -0.71 7.28 -22.42
C LEU A 54 0.13 7.91 -23.53
N THR A 55 1.27 8.51 -23.17
CA THR A 55 2.14 9.25 -24.10
C THR A 55 3.44 8.52 -24.39
N LEU A 56 4.02 7.85 -23.39
CA LEU A 56 5.37 7.28 -23.45
C LEU A 56 5.39 5.75 -23.60
N GLY A 57 4.27 5.07 -23.33
CA GLY A 57 4.18 3.61 -23.28
C GLY A 57 4.69 3.00 -21.97
N TYR A 58 4.28 1.75 -21.69
CA TYR A 58 4.51 1.06 -20.41
C TYR A 58 6.00 0.86 -20.06
N GLU A 59 6.78 0.42 -21.04
CA GLU A 59 8.23 0.16 -20.91
C GLU A 59 9.00 1.35 -20.29
N LYS A 60 8.57 2.58 -20.60
CA LYS A 60 9.23 3.80 -20.10
C LYS A 60 8.78 4.22 -18.71
N VAL A 61 7.64 3.71 -18.22
CA VAL A 61 7.09 4.06 -16.90
C VAL A 61 7.22 2.93 -15.87
N ILE A 62 7.68 1.75 -16.28
CA ILE A 62 7.87 0.56 -15.41
C ILE A 62 8.65 0.89 -14.14
N GLY A 63 9.63 1.81 -14.23
CA GLY A 63 10.40 2.28 -13.08
C GLY A 63 9.52 2.97 -12.03
N LEU A 64 8.63 3.87 -12.45
CA LEU A 64 7.69 4.55 -11.53
C LEU A 64 6.70 3.55 -10.91
N VAL A 65 6.24 2.60 -11.71
CA VAL A 65 5.33 1.54 -11.24
C VAL A 65 6.01 0.67 -10.18
N ASN A 66 7.25 0.25 -10.39
CA ASN A 66 7.99 -0.53 -9.41
C ASN A 66 8.26 0.25 -8.11
N ILE A 67 8.57 1.56 -8.21
CA ILE A 67 8.72 2.41 -7.02
C ILE A 67 7.39 2.49 -6.25
N TYR A 68 6.27 2.67 -6.95
CA TYR A 68 4.94 2.62 -6.32
C TYR A 68 4.73 1.30 -5.59
N VAL A 69 5.02 0.16 -6.22
CA VAL A 69 4.85 -1.17 -5.62
C VAL A 69 5.65 -1.26 -4.32
N VAL A 70 6.94 -0.92 -4.33
CA VAL A 70 7.79 -0.96 -3.13
C VAL A 70 7.24 -0.03 -2.04
N MET A 71 6.86 1.21 -2.39
CA MET A 71 6.30 2.15 -1.42
C MET A 71 4.98 1.65 -0.82
N ALA A 72 4.09 1.09 -1.64
CA ALA A 72 2.80 0.57 -1.20
C ALA A 72 2.97 -0.60 -0.23
N PHE A 73 3.86 -1.54 -0.53
CA PHE A 73 4.15 -2.68 0.34
C PHE A 73 4.78 -2.23 1.67
N LEU A 74 5.80 -1.37 1.62
CA LEU A 74 6.46 -0.87 2.84
C LEU A 74 5.53 0.00 3.70
N ALA A 75 4.69 0.81 3.07
CA ALA A 75 3.66 1.58 3.74
C ALA A 75 2.73 0.67 4.54
N GLN A 76 2.28 -0.42 3.93
CA GLN A 76 1.42 -1.39 4.59
C GLN A 76 2.13 -2.15 5.71
N VAL A 77 3.41 -2.48 5.57
CA VAL A 77 4.21 -3.04 6.68
C VAL A 77 4.26 -2.08 7.86
N ALA A 78 4.50 -0.78 7.61
CA ALA A 78 4.52 0.22 8.67
C ALA A 78 3.16 0.33 9.38
N ILE A 79 2.05 0.30 8.65
CA ILE A 79 0.70 0.32 9.22
C ILE A 79 0.40 -0.95 10.01
N GLY A 80 0.82 -2.12 9.53
CA GLY A 80 0.74 -3.37 10.29
C GLY A 80 1.51 -3.29 11.61
N GLY A 81 2.71 -2.70 11.58
CA GLY A 81 3.50 -2.42 12.79
C GLY A 81 2.79 -1.46 13.75
N ALA A 82 2.12 -0.44 13.23
CA ALA A 82 1.31 0.46 14.03
C ALA A 82 0.15 -0.26 14.74
N VAL A 83 -0.54 -1.16 14.03
CA VAL A 83 -1.62 -2.00 14.60
C VAL A 83 -1.10 -2.88 15.72
N VAL A 84 0.04 -3.54 15.53
CA VAL A 84 0.66 -4.39 16.57
C VAL A 84 1.02 -3.55 17.80
N GLN A 85 1.52 -2.32 17.61
CA GLN A 85 1.98 -1.46 18.70
C GLN A 85 0.83 -0.80 19.46
N SER A 86 -0.25 -0.41 18.78
CA SER A 86 -1.31 0.41 19.37
C SER A 86 -2.37 -0.41 20.13
N GLY A 87 -2.51 -1.69 19.82
CA GLY A 87 -3.59 -2.54 20.35
C GLY A 87 -5.00 -2.11 19.91
N SER A 88 -5.13 -1.20 18.93
CA SER A 88 -6.43 -0.67 18.47
C SER A 88 -7.21 -1.69 17.64
N LEU A 89 -6.52 -2.66 17.05
CA LEU A 89 -7.09 -3.83 16.37
C LEU A 89 -6.40 -5.08 16.91
N ALA A 90 -6.95 -6.26 16.61
CA ALA A 90 -6.31 -7.52 16.96
C ALA A 90 -4.88 -7.57 16.39
N ALA A 91 -3.90 -7.83 17.25
CA ALA A 91 -2.49 -7.87 16.85
C ALA A 91 -2.21 -8.91 15.75
N SER A 92 -3.04 -9.97 15.67
CA SER A 92 -3.00 -10.95 14.57
C SER A 92 -3.16 -10.29 13.20
N ILE A 93 -4.04 -9.29 13.06
CA ILE A 93 -4.25 -8.56 11.80
C ILE A 93 -2.98 -7.79 11.42
N GLY A 94 -2.36 -7.11 12.39
CA GLY A 94 -1.11 -6.39 12.17
C GLY A 94 0.03 -7.31 11.73
N TRP A 95 0.17 -8.48 12.37
CA TRP A 95 1.17 -9.49 11.99
C TRP A 95 0.90 -10.08 10.61
N ILE A 96 -0.35 -10.42 10.28
CA ILE A 96 -0.73 -10.91 8.94
C ILE A 96 -0.36 -9.86 7.88
N MET A 97 -0.66 -8.58 8.13
CA MET A 97 -0.33 -7.49 7.21
C MET A 97 1.17 -7.35 6.99
N ILE A 98 1.98 -7.41 8.05
CA ILE A 98 3.45 -7.37 7.97
C ILE A 98 3.97 -8.54 7.14
N LEU A 99 3.56 -9.77 7.48
CA LEU A 99 4.05 -10.98 6.83
C LEU A 99 3.65 -11.05 5.36
N TRP A 100 2.38 -10.75 5.04
CA TRP A 100 1.87 -10.73 3.67
C TRP A 100 2.66 -9.76 2.81
N ASN A 101 2.80 -8.51 3.28
CA ASN A 101 3.46 -7.49 2.50
C ASN A 101 4.96 -7.75 2.36
N SER A 102 5.62 -8.20 3.41
CA SER A 102 7.06 -8.50 3.37
C SER A 102 7.35 -9.71 2.47
N ALA A 103 6.56 -10.79 2.59
CA ALA A 103 6.74 -11.99 1.79
C ALA A 103 6.55 -11.70 0.30
N TRP A 104 5.48 -11.01 -0.08
CA TRP A 104 5.23 -10.67 -1.48
C TRP A 104 6.25 -9.69 -2.04
N LEU A 105 6.68 -8.71 -1.26
CA LEU A 105 7.74 -7.80 -1.69
C LEU A 105 9.05 -8.55 -1.98
N ILE A 106 9.41 -9.52 -1.15
CA ILE A 106 10.58 -10.39 -1.37
C ILE A 106 10.38 -11.23 -2.63
N VAL A 107 9.24 -11.90 -2.79
CA VAL A 107 8.93 -12.73 -3.95
C VAL A 107 9.00 -11.92 -5.25
N LEU A 108 8.36 -10.76 -5.31
CA LEU A 108 8.38 -9.88 -6.49
C LEU A 108 9.79 -9.36 -6.78
N SER A 109 10.57 -9.03 -5.74
CA SER A 109 11.96 -8.58 -5.89
C SER A 109 12.90 -9.65 -6.43
N LEU A 110 12.62 -10.92 -6.14
CA LEU A 110 13.45 -12.05 -6.59
C LEU A 110 13.03 -12.56 -7.97
N PHE A 111 11.73 -12.70 -8.21
CA PHE A 111 11.20 -13.40 -9.38
C PHE A 111 10.67 -12.46 -10.47
N SER A 112 10.40 -11.19 -10.18
CA SER A 112 9.77 -10.24 -11.11
C SER A 112 10.47 -8.87 -11.14
N ARG A 113 11.81 -8.87 -11.20
CA ARG A 113 12.64 -7.64 -11.12
C ARG A 113 12.31 -6.57 -12.15
N ARG A 114 11.87 -6.95 -13.35
CA ARG A 114 11.54 -5.98 -14.42
C ARG A 114 10.14 -5.40 -14.25
N ASP A 115 9.18 -6.21 -13.83
CA ASP A 115 7.79 -5.81 -13.68
C ASP A 115 7.20 -6.42 -12.41
N MET A 116 7.13 -5.62 -11.35
CA MET A 116 6.58 -6.04 -10.06
C MET A 116 5.08 -5.78 -9.96
N TYR A 117 4.42 -5.36 -11.05
CA TYR A 117 3.08 -4.82 -10.99
C TYR A 117 2.00 -5.91 -11.03
N TYR A 118 1.49 -6.25 -9.85
CA TYR A 118 0.35 -7.15 -9.68
C TYR A 118 -0.72 -6.49 -8.82
N PRO A 119 -1.75 -5.85 -9.43
CA PRO A 119 -2.68 -4.99 -8.72
C PRO A 119 -3.43 -5.65 -7.57
N VAL A 120 -3.82 -6.91 -7.79
CA VAL A 120 -4.58 -7.66 -6.80
C VAL A 120 -3.82 -7.78 -5.48
N LEU A 121 -2.49 -7.97 -5.51
CA LEU A 121 -1.71 -8.25 -4.30
C LEU A 121 -1.69 -7.07 -3.31
N HIS A 122 -1.76 -5.83 -3.80
CA HIS A 122 -1.68 -4.64 -2.96
C HIS A 122 -3.04 -4.16 -2.41
N TYR A 123 -4.17 -4.65 -2.94
CA TYR A 123 -5.51 -4.30 -2.45
C TYR A 123 -6.09 -5.28 -1.43
N VAL A 124 -5.54 -6.50 -1.31
CA VAL A 124 -6.02 -7.51 -0.34
C VAL A 124 -5.98 -6.97 1.10
N MET A 125 -4.83 -6.46 1.55
CA MET A 125 -4.66 -6.05 2.94
C MET A 125 -5.43 -4.77 3.32
N PRO A 126 -5.51 -3.73 2.46
CA PRO A 126 -6.44 -2.61 2.69
C PRO A 126 -7.89 -3.06 2.88
N LEU A 127 -8.36 -4.04 2.09
CA LEU A 127 -9.69 -4.62 2.24
C LEU A 127 -9.85 -5.37 3.57
N VAL A 128 -8.86 -6.19 3.95
CA VAL A 128 -8.87 -6.92 5.23
C VAL A 128 -8.94 -5.96 6.41
N ILE A 129 -8.16 -4.87 6.40
CA ILE A 129 -8.24 -3.82 7.43
C ILE A 129 -9.61 -3.14 7.41
N GLY A 130 -10.14 -2.80 6.24
CA GLY A 130 -11.46 -2.19 6.11
C GLY A 130 -12.55 -3.06 6.72
N ILE A 131 -12.52 -4.38 6.48
CA ILE A 131 -13.45 -5.34 7.07
C ILE A 131 -13.25 -5.42 8.58
N ALA A 132 -12.01 -5.48 9.05
CA ALA A 132 -11.71 -5.56 10.48
C ALA A 132 -12.15 -4.33 11.27
N LEU A 133 -12.24 -3.16 10.64
CA LEU A 133 -12.75 -1.94 11.27
C LEU A 133 -14.28 -1.89 11.36
N LEU A 134 -14.99 -2.75 10.60
CA LEU A 134 -16.46 -2.83 10.60
C LEU A 134 -17.01 -3.89 11.57
N LEU A 135 -16.14 -4.72 12.14
CA LEU A 135 -16.47 -5.79 13.09
C LEU A 135 -16.12 -5.38 14.52
#